data_AF-A0A0A2I4Y2-F1
#
_entry.id   AF-A0A0A2I4Y2-F1
#
_cell.length_a   1.000
_cell.length_b   1.000
_cell.length_c   1.000
_cell.angle_alpha   90.00
_cell.angle_beta   90.00
_cell.angle_gamma   90.00
#
_symmetry.space_group_name_H-M   'P 1'
#
loop_
_entity.id
_entity.type
_entity.pdbx_description
1 polymer ?
#
loop_
_entity_poly.entity_id
_entity_poly.type
_entity_poly.pdbx_seq_one_letter_code
_entity_poly.pdbx_strand_id
1 'polypeptide(L)'
;MGVPFEALLPYGIIMTMFGVTGYGLHYVKRFANDGKKARWNQDLWDRQMMERDQRITGSFRGQSSNHKAPTGFEVSNPWKIENRIY
;
A
#
# COMPACT_ATOMS: atom_id res chain seq x y z
N MET A 1 -18.62 37.06 -27.26
CA MET A 1 -18.14 35.78 -27.84
C MET A 1 -18.26 34.69 -26.79
N GLY A 2 -18.90 33.56 -27.09
CA GLY A 2 -19.01 32.42 -26.15
C GLY A 2 -17.70 31.64 -26.03
N VAL A 3 -17.60 30.79 -25.00
CA VAL A 3 -16.43 29.93 -24.77
C VAL A 3 -16.30 28.91 -25.91
N PRO A 4 -15.11 28.74 -26.52
CA PRO A 4 -14.90 27.80 -27.62
C PRO A 4 -14.86 26.35 -27.11
N PHE A 5 -16.02 25.72 -26.96
CA PHE A 5 -16.16 24.39 -26.36
C PHE A 5 -15.46 23.29 -27.19
N GLU A 6 -15.42 23.39 -28.53
CA GLU A 6 -14.72 22.40 -29.36
C GLU A 6 -13.23 22.35 -29.05
N ALA A 7 -12.62 23.50 -28.72
CA ALA A 7 -11.22 23.57 -28.31
C ALA A 7 -10.97 23.00 -26.91
N LEU A 8 -12.01 22.88 -26.07
CA LEU A 8 -11.93 22.34 -24.71
C LEU A 8 -12.19 20.83 -24.64
N LEU A 9 -12.86 20.25 -25.63
CA LEU A 9 -13.17 18.81 -25.67
C LEU A 9 -11.92 17.92 -25.50
N PRO A 10 -10.79 18.16 -26.20
CA PRO A 10 -9.60 17.33 -26.01
C PRO A 10 -9.06 17.39 -24.57
N TYR A 11 -9.05 18.57 -23.96
CA TYR A 11 -8.62 18.74 -22.57
C TYR A 11 -9.57 18.06 -21.60
N GLY A 12 -10.88 18.07 -21.86
CA GLY A 12 -11.87 17.33 -21.06
C GLY A 12 -11.64 15.83 -21.11
N ILE A 13 -11.33 15.27 -22.28
CA ILE A 13 -11.00 13.84 -22.42
C ILE A 13 -9.72 13.52 -21.64
N ILE A 14 -8.67 14.34 -21.78
CA ILE A 14 -7.42 14.14 -21.04
C ILE A 14 -7.67 14.16 -19.52
N MET A 15 -8.40 15.16 -19.03
CA MET A 15 -8.73 15.27 -17.60
C MET A 15 -9.53 14.08 -17.09
N THR A 16 -10.50 13.59 -17.86
CA THR A 16 -11.30 12.42 -17.45
C THR A 16 -10.47 11.14 -17.43
N MET A 17 -9.62 10.91 -18.43
CA MET A 17 -8.72 9.74 -18.45
C MET A 17 -7.73 9.73 -17.28
N PHE A 18 -7.11 10.87 -16.97
CA PHE A 18 -6.25 10.99 -15.79
C PHE A 18 -7.03 10.82 -14.49
N GLY A 19 -8.22 11.39 -14.40
CA GLY A 19 -9.10 11.25 -13.22
C GLY A 19 -9.50 9.80 -12.94
N VAL A 20 -9.98 9.10 -13.97
CA VAL A 20 -10.36 7.67 -13.88
C VAL A 20 -9.16 6.81 -13.50
N THR A 21 -8.01 7.03 -14.14
CA THR A 21 -6.79 6.27 -13.85
C THR A 21 -6.29 6.52 -12.42
N GLY A 22 -6.23 7.78 -11.99
CA GLY A 22 -5.79 8.15 -10.65
C GLY A 22 -6.70 7.58 -9.56
N TYR A 23 -8.02 7.67 -9.75
CA TYR A 23 -9.00 7.09 -8.83
C TYR A 23 -8.93 5.55 -8.82
N GLY A 24 -8.81 4.93 -9.99
CA GLY A 24 -8.65 3.48 -10.12
C GLY A 24 -7.42 2.96 -9.37
N LEU A 25 -6.26 3.59 -9.56
CA LEU A 25 -5.03 3.24 -8.83
C LEU A 25 -5.17 3.45 -7.32
N HIS A 26 -5.82 4.54 -6.89
CA HIS A 26 -6.08 4.78 -5.47
C HIS A 26 -6.94 3.67 -4.86
N TYR A 27 -8.01 3.26 -5.55
CA TYR A 27 -8.91 2.22 -5.07
C TYR A 27 -8.24 0.84 -5.01
N VAL A 28 -7.51 0.44 -6.06
CA VAL A 28 -6.76 -0.82 -6.09
C VAL A 28 -5.73 -0.86 -4.97
N LYS A 29 -4.97 0.23 -4.76
CA LYS A 29 -4.01 0.31 -3.65
C LYS A 29 -4.69 0.24 -2.29
N ARG A 30 -5.86 0.86 -2.12
CA ARG A 30 -6.62 0.79 -0.86
C ARG A 30 -7.10 -0.63 -0.59
N PHE A 31 -7.60 -1.33 -1.62
CA PHE A 31 -8.04 -2.72 -1.50
C PHE A 31 -6.88 -3.65 -1.12
N ALA A 32 -5.73 -3.52 -1.79
CA ALA A 32 -4.53 -4.32 -1.50
C ALA A 32 -3.90 -4.02 -0.12
N ASN A 33 -4.28 -2.94 0.55
CA ASN A 33 -3.77 -2.56 1.87
C ASN A 33 -4.82 -2.68 2.97
N ASP A 34 -5.71 -3.68 2.89
CA ASP A 34 -6.80 -3.94 3.85
C ASP A 34 -7.69 -2.71 4.11
N GLY A 35 -7.96 -1.93 3.07
CA GLY A 35 -8.74 -0.71 3.17
C GLY A 35 -7.96 0.48 3.77
N LYS A 36 -6.66 0.35 4.06
CA LYS A 36 -5.82 1.44 4.57
C LYS A 36 -5.13 2.20 3.44
N LYS A 37 -4.64 3.40 3.74
CA LYS A 37 -3.82 4.17 2.79
C LYS A 37 -2.45 3.50 2.65
N ALA A 38 -1.90 3.50 1.43
CA ALA A 38 -0.55 3.02 1.18
C ALA A 38 0.47 3.91 1.92
N ARG A 39 1.41 3.30 2.65
CA ARG A 39 2.52 4.03 3.29
C ARG A 39 3.55 4.42 2.22
N TRP A 40 3.98 5.67 2.26
CA TRP A 40 5.04 6.22 1.41
C TRP A 40 6.28 6.50 2.25
N ASN A 41 7.46 6.54 1.60
CA ASN A 41 8.75 6.83 2.25
C ASN A 41 9.08 5.94 3.48
N GLN A 42 8.99 4.61 3.30
CA GLN A 42 9.28 3.65 4.37
C GLN A 42 10.78 3.45 4.55
N ASP A 43 11.26 3.71 5.77
CA ASP A 43 12.65 3.47 6.16
C ASP A 43 12.91 1.99 6.50
N LEU A 44 14.10 1.68 7.00
CA LEU A 44 14.46 0.31 7.40
C LEU A 44 13.65 -0.16 8.61
N TRP A 45 13.36 0.73 9.55
CA TRP A 45 12.59 0.43 10.75
C TRP A 45 11.14 0.07 10.41
N ASP A 46 10.50 0.89 9.58
CA ASP A 46 9.15 0.67 9.08
C ASP A 46 9.02 -0.69 8.39
N ARG A 47 10.03 -1.07 7.59
CA ARG A 47 10.06 -2.39 6.93
C ARG A 47 10.10 -3.53 7.94
N GLN A 48 10.97 -3.44 8.96
CA GLN A 48 11.04 -4.45 10.01
C GLN A 48 9.75 -4.51 10.85
N MET A 49 9.14 -3.37 11.15
CA MET A 49 7.88 -3.31 11.89
C MET A 49 6.71 -3.90 11.11
N MET A 50 6.64 -3.70 9.79
CA MET A 50 5.61 -4.33 8.96
C MET A 50 5.78 -5.85 8.89
N GLU A 51 7.00 -6.37 8.80
CA GLU A 51 7.26 -7.81 8.86
C GLU A 51 6.88 -8.39 10.23
N ARG A 52 7.13 -7.65 11.32
CA ARG A 52 6.62 -8.00 12.65
C ARG A 52 5.09 -8.02 12.68
N ASP A 53 4.43 -6.98 12.19
CA ASP A 53 2.97 -6.88 12.19
C ASP A 53 2.32 -7.98 11.34
N GLN A 54 2.95 -8.38 10.23
CA GLN A 54 2.55 -9.53 9.44
C GLN A 54 2.63 -10.84 10.23
N ARG A 55 3.67 -11.03 11.04
CA ARG A 55 3.78 -12.21 11.92
C ARG A 55 2.75 -12.23 13.04
N ILE A 56 2.33 -11.07 13.54
CA ILE A 56 1.33 -10.95 14.61
C ILE A 56 -0.10 -11.12 14.07
N THR A 57 -0.39 -10.57 12.89
CA THR A 57 -1.77 -10.45 12.39
C THR A 57 -2.08 -11.32 11.18
N GLY A 58 -1.06 -11.90 10.54
CA GLY A 58 -1.19 -12.64 9.28
C GLY A 58 -1.31 -11.74 8.04
N SER A 59 -1.53 -10.43 8.21
CA SER A 59 -1.59 -9.46 7.10
C SER A 59 -0.46 -8.45 7.19
N PHE A 60 0.10 -8.09 6.03
CA PHE A 60 1.14 -7.06 5.91
C PHE A 60 0.69 -5.66 6.39
N ARG A 61 -0.64 -5.41 6.47
CA ARG A 61 -1.22 -4.14 6.94
C ARG A 61 -2.13 -4.30 8.15
N GLY A 62 -2.22 -5.50 8.70
CA GLY A 62 -2.98 -5.77 9.91
C GLY A 62 -2.41 -5.01 11.11
N GLN A 63 -3.28 -4.61 12.02
CA GLN A 63 -2.88 -4.01 13.29
C GLN A 63 -3.61 -4.74 14.41
N SER A 64 -2.91 -5.04 15.49
CA SER A 64 -3.49 -5.63 16.69
C SER A 64 -3.14 -4.76 17.90
N SER A 65 -4.14 -4.54 18.76
CA SER A 65 -4.00 -3.83 20.04
C SER A 65 -4.01 -4.79 21.23
N ASN A 66 -3.94 -6.11 20.99
CA ASN A 66 -3.99 -7.11 22.04
C ASN A 66 -2.76 -7.02 22.95
N HIS A 67 -2.98 -7.14 24.27
CA HIS A 67 -1.88 -7.06 25.25
C HIS A 67 -0.96 -8.30 25.20
N LYS A 68 -1.47 -9.44 24.75
CA LYS A 68 -0.74 -10.72 24.62
C LYS A 68 -0.61 -11.07 23.14
N ALA A 69 0.60 -11.47 22.74
CA ALA A 69 0.87 -11.94 21.40
C ALA A 69 0.09 -13.25 21.11
N PRO A 70 -0.26 -13.52 19.84
CA PRO A 70 -0.87 -14.79 19.47
C PRO A 70 0.08 -15.96 19.72
N THR A 71 -0.48 -17.13 20.03
CA THR A 71 0.25 -18.38 20.17
C THR A 71 1.02 -18.71 18.89
N GLY A 72 2.28 -19.09 18.99
CA GLY A 72 3.15 -19.37 17.84
C GLY A 72 3.97 -18.17 17.36
N PHE A 73 3.73 -16.96 17.86
CA PHE A 73 4.60 -15.81 17.58
C PHE A 73 6.02 -16.03 18.11
N GLU A 74 6.17 -16.78 19.21
CA GLU A 74 7.44 -17.14 19.83
C GLU A 74 8.36 -17.97 18.94
N VAL A 75 7.81 -18.79 18.03
CA VAL A 75 8.57 -19.68 17.14
C VAL A 75 8.62 -19.18 15.69
N SER A 76 7.87 -18.13 15.35
CA SER A 76 7.73 -17.65 13.98
C SER A 76 8.81 -16.66 13.55
N ASN A 77 9.99 -16.65 14.19
CA ASN A 77 11.07 -15.72 13.85
C ASN A 77 11.97 -16.26 12.72
N PRO A 78 11.86 -15.77 11.48
CA PRO A 78 12.73 -16.20 10.40
C PRO A 78 14.06 -15.44 10.44
N TRP A 79 15.16 -16.16 10.24
CA TRP A 79 16.44 -15.57 9.88
C TRP A 79 16.54 -15.51 8.35
N LYS A 80 16.77 -14.31 7.80
CA LYS A 80 16.98 -14.14 6.37
C LYS A 80 18.38 -14.63 6.02
N ILE A 81 18.46 -15.63 5.16
CA ILE A 81 19.72 -16.15 4.63
C ILE A 81 19.90 -15.55 3.24
N GLU A 82 21.04 -14.93 2.99
CA GLU A 82 21.41 -14.42 1.68
C GLU A 82 22.39 -15.37 0.98
N ASN A 83 22.35 -15.39 -0.35
CA ASN A 83 23.34 -16.12 -1.13
C ASN A 83 24.69 -15.41 -1.04
N ARG A 84 25.79 -16.18 -1.13
CA ARG A 84 27.14 -15.61 -1.13
C ARG A 84 27.26 -14.61 -2.29
N ILE A 85 27.62 -13.38 -1.96
CA ILE A 85 27.90 -12.32 -2.94
C ILE A 85 29.36 -12.48 -3.38
N TYR A 86 29.61 -12.79 -4.64
CA TYR A 86 30.93 -12.90 -5.27
C TYR A 86 30.92 -12.31 -6.67
#